data_AF-A0A2E0N0N3-F1
#
_entry.id   AF-A0A2E0N0N3-F1
#
_cell.length_a   1.000
_cell.length_b   1.000
_cell.length_c   1.000
_cell.angle_alpha   90.00
_cell.angle_beta   90.00
_cell.angle_gamma   90.00
#
_symmetry.space_group_name_H-M   'P 1'
#
loop_
_entity.id
_entity.type
_entity.pdbx_description
1 polymer ?
#
loop_
_entity_poly.entity_id
_entity_poly.type
_entity_poly.pdbx_seq_one_letter_code
_entity_poly.pdbx_strand_id
1 'polypeptide(L)'
;MSKKRKIALLLYRYFPYGGLQKDFLQIAFELLSRNIEIKVFVRDWEGYRPKELAICEFPTKRFTTHGKNIDYFNFVERRVNV
;
A
#
# COMPACT_ATOMS: atom_id res chain seq x y z
N MET A 1 9.27 23.28 14.54
CA MET A 1 8.29 22.36 13.92
C MET A 1 8.97 21.02 13.69
N SER A 2 8.56 19.95 14.39
CA SER A 2 9.15 18.61 14.24
C SER A 2 8.73 18.00 12.90
N LYS A 3 9.69 17.41 12.15
CA LYS A 3 9.44 16.75 10.86
C LYS A 3 8.51 15.56 11.08
N LYS A 4 7.28 15.63 10.56
CA LYS A 4 6.33 14.50 10.61
C LYS A 4 6.92 13.34 9.81
N ARG A 5 7.12 12.18 10.46
CA ARG A 5 7.64 10.97 9.80
C ARG A 5 6.56 10.44 8.85
N LYS A 6 6.93 10.21 7.59
CA LYS A 6 6.07 9.66 6.55
C LYS A 6 6.61 8.32 6.10
N ILE A 7 5.74 7.32 5.99
CA ILE A 7 6.09 5.98 5.53
C ILE A 7 5.16 5.58 4.37
N ALA A 8 5.74 5.05 3.30
CA ALA A 8 5.00 4.41 2.22
C ALA A 8 5.01 2.89 2.45
N LEU A 9 3.83 2.28 2.50
CA LEU A 9 3.67 0.82 2.56
C LEU A 9 3.25 0.32 1.18
N LEU A 10 3.88 -0.75 0.73
CA LEU A 10 3.78 -1.26 -0.65
C LEU A 10 3.34 -2.71 -0.62
N LEU A 11 2.28 -3.03 -1.36
CA LEU A 11 1.82 -4.42 -1.51
C LEU A 11 1.20 -4.63 -2.88
N TYR A 12 1.60 -5.67 -3.61
CA TYR A 12 0.98 -5.93 -4.92
C TYR A 12 -0.52 -6.19 -4.80
N ARG A 13 -0.94 -7.17 -4.00
CA ARG A 13 -2.37 -7.51 -3.85
C ARG A 13 -2.72 -7.72 -2.39
N TYR A 14 -3.74 -7.00 -1.94
CA TYR A 14 -4.35 -7.18 -0.62
C TYR A 14 -5.62 -8.04 -0.71
N PHE A 15 -5.77 -8.98 0.22
CA PHE A 15 -6.98 -9.78 0.46
C PHE A 15 -6.97 -10.29 1.92
N PRO A 16 -8.11 -10.55 2.56
CA PRO A 16 -8.17 -10.73 4.02
C PRO A 16 -7.78 -12.13 4.54
N TYR A 17 -7.26 -13.01 3.68
CA TYR A 17 -7.08 -14.44 4.00
C TYR A 17 -5.62 -14.89 4.16
N GLY A 18 -4.64 -14.09 3.72
CA GLY A 18 -3.22 -14.46 3.80
C GLY A 18 -2.50 -13.90 5.03
N GLY A 19 -1.49 -14.61 5.53
CA GLY A 19 -0.70 -14.19 6.69
C GLY A 19 -0.03 -12.83 6.47
N LEU A 20 0.66 -12.68 5.33
CA LEU A 20 1.33 -11.43 4.95
C LEU A 20 0.35 -10.25 4.87
N GLN A 21 -0.88 -10.46 4.40
CA GLN A 21 -1.91 -9.43 4.31
C GLN A 21 -2.43 -9.02 5.70
N LYS A 22 -2.58 -9.98 6.62
CA LYS A 22 -2.93 -9.70 8.01
C LYS A 22 -1.83 -8.90 8.70
N ASP A 23 -0.58 -9.33 8.56
CA ASP A 23 0.59 -8.65 9.13
C ASP A 23 0.74 -7.24 8.56
N PHE A 24 0.54 -7.08 7.25
CA PHE A 24 0.54 -5.78 6.58
C PHE A 24 -0.45 -4.80 7.22
N LEU A 25 -1.69 -5.22 7.46
CA LEU A 25 -2.68 -4.37 8.13
C LEU A 25 -2.29 -4.06 9.58
N GLN A 26 -1.82 -5.06 10.33
CA GLN A 26 -1.40 -4.85 11.73
C GLN A 26 -0.28 -3.82 11.82
N ILE A 27 0.73 -3.94 10.95
CA ILE A 27 1.82 -2.96 10.86
C ILE A 27 1.29 -1.57 10.49
N ALA A 28 0.37 -1.48 9.51
CA ALA A 28 -0.20 -0.21 9.10
C ALA A 28 -0.96 0.48 10.24
N PHE A 29 -1.79 -0.25 11.00
CA PHE A 29 -2.50 0.31 12.15
C PHE A 29 -1.57 0.68 13.31
N GLU A 30 -0.52 -0.11 13.55
CA GLU A 30 0.46 0.20 14.58
C GLU A 30 1.30 1.45 14.25
N LEU A 31 1.59 1.68 12.98
CA LEU A 31 2.24 2.92 12.56
C LEU A 31 1.27 4.13 12.71
N LEU A 32 -0.02 3.96 12.42
CA LEU A 32 -1.03 5.01 12.63
C LEU A 32 -1.18 5.36 14.12
N SER A 33 -1.19 4.36 15.00
CA SER A 33 -1.30 4.55 16.46
C SER A 33 -0.14 5.41 17.01
N ARG A 34 1.03 5.35 16.36
CA ARG A 34 2.22 6.16 16.66
C ARG A 34 2.20 7.55 16.02
N ASN A 35 1.07 7.97 15.44
CA ASN A 35 0.89 9.25 14.76
C ASN A 35 1.86 9.46 13.58
N ILE A 36 2.28 8.36 12.94
CA ILE A 36 3.08 8.37 11.71
C ILE A 36 2.13 8.53 10.53
N GLU A 37 2.48 9.40 9.58
CA GLU A 37 1.71 9.54 8.36
C GLU A 37 2.02 8.38 7.42
N ILE A 38 0.98 7.64 7.01
CA ILE A 38 1.13 6.47 6.16
C ILE A 38 0.40 6.69 4.85
N LYS A 39 1.03 6.25 3.75
CA LYS A 39 0.36 6.05 2.47
C LYS A 39 0.53 4.60 2.03
N VAL A 40 -0.58 3.93 1.79
CA VAL A 40 -0.61 2.55 1.31
C VAL A 40 -0.73 2.58 -0.20
N PHE A 41 0.16 1.90 -0.89
CA PHE A 41 0.08 1.70 -2.33
C PHE A 41 -0.18 0.22 -2.59
N VAL A 42 -1.22 -0.05 -3.39
CA VAL A 42 -1.57 -1.40 -3.81
C VAL A 42 -1.92 -1.44 -5.29
N ARG A 43 -1.71 -2.59 -5.93
CA ARG A 43 -2.25 -2.81 -7.28
C ARG A 43 -3.72 -3.20 -7.21
N ASP A 44 -4.07 -4.13 -6.31
CA ASP A 44 -5.43 -4.62 -6.12
C ASP A 44 -5.79 -4.67 -4.62
N TRP A 45 -6.99 -4.22 -4.26
CA TRP A 45 -7.55 -4.33 -2.92
C TRP A 45 -8.84 -5.17 -2.90
N GLU A 46 -8.87 -6.21 -2.09
CA GLU A 46 -10.04 -7.07 -1.89
C GLU A 46 -10.45 -7.10 -0.41
N GLY A 47 -11.76 -6.96 -0.14
CA GLY A 47 -12.32 -6.99 1.22
C GLY A 47 -12.52 -5.61 1.85
N TYR A 48 -12.61 -5.58 3.18
CA TYR A 48 -12.84 -4.34 3.94
C TYR A 48 -11.73 -3.32 3.69
N ARG A 49 -12.10 -2.06 3.47
CA ARG A 49 -11.17 -0.95 3.22
C ARG A 49 -11.23 0.03 4.42
N PRO A 50 -10.22 0.01 5.32
CA PRO A 50 -10.18 0.92 6.46
C PRO A 50 -10.15 2.38 6.03
N LYS A 51 -10.95 3.23 6.70
CA LYS A 51 -11.05 4.67 6.38
C LYS A 51 -9.83 5.46 6.89
N GLU A 52 -9.14 4.91 7.88
CA GLU A 52 -7.97 5.47 8.53
C GLU A 52 -6.72 5.38 7.64
N LEU A 53 -6.71 4.45 6.69
CA LEU A 53 -5.59 4.24 5.77
C LEU A 53 -5.78 5.02 4.48
N ALA A 54 -4.79 5.86 4.14
CA ALA A 54 -4.71 6.51 2.85
C ALA A 54 -4.26 5.49 1.77
N ILE A 55 -5.21 4.70 1.27
CA ILE A 55 -4.97 3.64 0.28
C ILE A 55 -5.07 4.21 -1.14
N CYS A 56 -3.95 4.18 -1.86
CA CYS A 56 -3.81 4.50 -3.27
C CYS A 56 -3.71 3.20 -4.08
N GLU A 57 -4.77 2.90 -4.82
CA GLU A 57 -4.86 1.70 -5.64
C GLU A 57 -4.59 2.03 -7.11
N PHE A 58 -3.79 1.20 -7.79
CA PHE A 58 -3.46 1.36 -9.19
C PHE A 58 -3.87 0.13 -10.02
N PRO A 59 -5.04 0.18 -10.69
CA PRO A 59 -5.44 -0.86 -11.62
C PRO A 59 -4.58 -0.79 -12.89
N THR A 60 -4.05 -1.93 -13.31
CA THR A 60 -3.23 -2.08 -14.52
C THR A 60 -4.03 -2.78 -15.62
N LYS A 61 -3.75 -2.40 -16.88
CA LYS A 61 -4.36 -3.00 -18.08
C LYS A 61 -3.61 -4.24 -18.57
N ARG A 62 -2.53 -4.65 -17.91
CA ARG A 62 -1.72 -5.81 -18.31
C ARG A 62 -2.43 -7.11 -17.93
N PHE A 63 -2.30 -8.12 -18.79
CA PHE A 63 -2.91 -9.43 -18.56
C PHE A 63 -2.03 -10.35 -17.69
N THR A 64 -0.71 -10.29 -17.85
CA THR A 64 0.22 -11.16 -17.09
C THR A 64 0.58 -10.56 -15.74
N THR A 65 0.71 -11.40 -14.70
CA THR A 65 1.14 -10.97 -13.36
C THR A 65 2.46 -10.20 -13.39
N HIS A 66 3.41 -10.63 -14.22
CA HIS A 66 4.69 -9.94 -14.37
C HIS A 66 4.52 -8.53 -14.95
N GLY A 67 3.76 -8.38 -16.05
CA GLY A 67 3.48 -7.06 -16.61
C GLY A 67 2.71 -6.16 -15.64
N LYS A 68 1.77 -6.73 -14.91
CA LYS A 68 1.03 -6.05 -13.84
C LYS A 68 1.97 -5.50 -12.74
N ASN A 69 2.98 -6.28 -12.36
CA ASN A 69 3.96 -5.89 -11.34
C ASN A 69 4.89 -4.78 -11.85
N ILE A 70 5.32 -4.83 -13.12
CA ILE A 70 6.14 -3.77 -13.74
C ILE A 70 5.37 -2.44 -13.76
N ASP A 71 4.12 -2.47 -14.22
CA ASP A 71 3.28 -1.26 -14.27
C ASP A 71 3.10 -0.66 -12.87
N TYR A 72 2.84 -1.51 -11.87
CA TYR A 72 2.72 -1.09 -10.47
C TYR A 72 4.04 -0.50 -9.94
N PHE A 73 5.18 -1.14 -10.20
CA PHE A 73 6.49 -0.63 -9.79
C PHE A 73 6.74 0.76 -10.36
N ASN A 74 6.58 0.94 -11.68
CA ASN A 74 6.76 2.23 -12.35
C ASN A 74 5.79 3.30 -11.80
N PHE A 75 4.57 2.90 -11.44
CA PHE A 75 3.57 3.80 -10.86
C PHE A 75 3.99 4.31 -9.47
N VAL A 76 4.51 3.41 -8.63
CA VAL A 76 4.98 3.71 -7.27
C VAL A 76 6.24 4.54 -7.31
N GLU A 77 7.22 4.16 -8.13
CA GLU A 77 8.52 4.82 -8.23
C GLU A 77 8.37 6.32 -8.51
N ARG A 78 7.40 6.70 -9.36
CA ARG A 78 7.12 8.12 -9.66
C ARG A 78 6.44 8.89 -8.53
N ARG A 79 5.93 8.21 -7.50
CA ARG A 79 5.08 8.79 -6.43
C ARG A 79 5.72 8.76 -5.06
N VAL A 80 6.58 7.78 -4.83
CA VAL A 80 7.43 7.73 -3.66
C VAL A 80 8.68 8.52 -4.04
N ASN A 81 8.85 9.72 -3.46
CA ASN A 81 10.06 10.52 -3.68
C ASN A 81 11.29 9.66 -3.42
N VAL A 82 12.06 9.36 -4.47
CA VAL A 82 13.44 8.89 -4.40
C VAL A 82 14.33 10.04 -4.84
#